data_AF-A0A5K1EER9-F1
#
_entry.id   AF-A0A5K1EER9-F1
#
_cell.length_a   1.000
_cell.length_b   1.000
_cell.length_c   1.000
_cell.angle_alpha   90.00
_cell.angle_beta   90.00
_cell.angle_gamma   90.00
#
_symmetry.space_group_name_H-M   'P 1'
#
loop_
_entity.id
_entity.type
_entity.pdbx_description
1 polymer ?
#
loop_
_entity_poly.entity_id
_entity_poly.type
_entity_poly.pdbx_seq_one_letter_code
_entity_poly.pdbx_strand_id
1 'polypeptide(L)'
;HCLTRAWELMYLCTSAMPPSKDIGGYLSEYVHNVAYGGNIDDKVQNLALNTLNALKRSVKAGPRYTIPAREEIDALLTGKKLTTIVFFLDETFEEITYDMTTTVADAVE
;
A
#
# COMPACT_ATOMS: atom_id res chain seq x y z
N HIS A 1 -14.23 15.90 -4.90
CA HIS A 1 -13.64 15.15 -6.03
C HIS A 1 -12.13 15.32 -6.12
N CYS A 2 -11.57 16.54 -6.16
CA CYS A 2 -10.10 16.74 -6.24
C CYS A 2 -9.36 16.16 -5.03
N LEU A 3 -9.84 16.45 -3.80
CA LEU A 3 -9.22 15.97 -2.57
C LEU A 3 -9.15 14.43 -2.48
N THR A 4 -10.24 13.74 -2.79
CA THR A 4 -10.27 12.26 -2.81
C THR A 4 -9.23 11.68 -3.78
N ARG A 5 -9.12 12.24 -5.00
CA ARG A 5 -8.12 11.80 -5.98
C ARG A 5 -6.69 12.05 -5.51
N ALA A 6 -6.45 13.16 -4.81
CA ALA A 6 -5.14 13.43 -4.22
C ALA A 6 -4.77 12.39 -3.14
N TRP A 7 -5.75 11.94 -2.35
CA TRP A 7 -5.54 10.89 -1.35
C TRP A 7 -5.37 9.50 -1.96
N GLU A 8 -6.10 9.17 -3.02
CA GLU A 8 -5.86 7.95 -3.80
C GLU A 8 -4.43 7.92 -4.37
N LEU A 9 -3.96 9.05 -4.90
CA LEU A 9 -2.58 9.19 -5.40
C LEU A 9 -1.56 9.04 -4.26
N MET A 10 -1.79 9.69 -3.12
CA MET A 10 -0.93 9.57 -1.94
C MET A 10 -0.85 8.11 -1.46
N TYR A 11 -2.00 7.43 -1.38
CA TYR A 11 -2.07 6.02 -1.00
C TYR A 11 -1.29 5.13 -1.99
N LEU A 12 -1.44 5.38 -3.29
CA LEU A 12 -0.67 4.68 -4.32
C LEU A 12 0.84 4.90 -4.16
N CYS A 13 1.29 6.15 -4.03
CA CYS A 13 2.71 6.48 -3.88
C CYS A 13 3.31 5.82 -2.63
N THR A 14 2.64 5.91 -1.49
CA THR A 14 3.14 5.34 -0.22
C THR A 14 3.11 3.81 -0.21
N SER A 15 2.26 3.18 -1.03
CA SER A 15 2.24 1.73 -1.23
C SER A 15 3.37 1.25 -2.16
N ALA A 16 3.82 2.09 -3.09
CA ALA A 16 4.84 1.74 -4.08
C ALA A 16 6.27 2.10 -3.63
N MET A 17 6.44 3.17 -2.85
CA MET A 17 7.75 3.65 -2.43
C MET A 17 7.71 4.23 -1.00
N PRO A 18 8.73 3.95 -0.17
CA PRO A 18 8.87 4.62 1.11
C PRO A 18 9.27 6.09 0.93
N PRO A 19 8.85 7.01 1.83
CA PRO A 19 9.33 8.38 1.81
C PRO A 19 10.83 8.46 2.10
N SER A 20 11.48 9.54 1.68
CA SER A 20 12.85 9.83 2.10
C SER A 20 12.91 10.13 3.60
N LYS A 21 14.11 10.00 4.20
CA LYS A 21 14.33 10.27 5.62
C LYS A 21 13.96 11.71 6.01
N ASP A 22 14.15 12.65 5.10
CA ASP A 22 13.93 14.08 5.36
C ASP A 22 12.44 14.43 5.48
N ILE A 23 11.56 13.66 4.82
CA ILE A 23 10.12 13.95 4.79
C ILE A 23 9.27 12.91 5.55
N GLY A 24 9.79 11.72 5.82
CA GLY A 24 9.03 10.61 6.37
C GLY A 24 8.32 10.92 7.69
N GLY A 25 8.98 11.64 8.60
CA GLY A 25 8.38 12.07 9.86
C GLY A 25 7.20 13.01 9.66
N TYR A 26 7.40 14.09 8.88
CA TYR A 26 6.37 15.07 8.56
C TYR A 26 5.17 14.45 7.85
N LEU A 27 5.42 13.57 6.88
CA LEU A 27 4.37 12.88 6.14
C LEU A 27 3.57 11.95 7.06
N SER A 28 4.25 11.16 7.90
CA SER A 28 3.57 10.27 8.84
C SER A 28 2.70 11.03 9.83
N GLU A 29 3.18 12.16 10.36
CA GLU A 29 2.42 13.00 11.28
C GLU A 29 1.20 13.63 10.59
N TYR A 30 1.38 14.16 9.38
CA TYR A 30 0.28 14.71 8.59
C TYR A 30 -0.81 13.66 8.31
N VAL A 31 -0.42 12.48 7.83
CA VAL A 31 -1.37 11.39 7.52
C VAL A 31 -2.06 10.91 8.80
N HIS A 32 -1.33 10.79 9.92
CA HIS A 32 -1.91 10.42 11.21
C HIS A 32 -2.96 11.44 11.69
N ASN A 33 -2.65 12.73 11.60
CA ASN A 33 -3.58 13.80 12.01
C ASN A 33 -4.85 13.80 11.17
N VAL A 34 -4.76 13.49 9.87
CA VAL A 34 -5.95 13.37 9.01
C VAL A 34 -6.72 12.07 9.26
N ALA A 35 -6.03 10.96 9.51
CA ALA A 35 -6.66 9.67 9.80
C ALA A 35 -7.49 9.68 11.09
N TYR A 36 -7.05 10.44 12.11
CA TYR A 36 -7.69 10.49 13.42
C TYR A 36 -8.32 11.85 13.78
N GLY A 37 -8.17 12.87 12.93
CA GLY A 37 -8.81 14.17 13.10
C GLY A 37 -10.26 14.12 12.64
N GLY A 38 -11.21 13.98 13.56
CA GLY A 38 -12.63 13.69 13.32
C GLY A 38 -13.48 14.77 12.61
N ASN A 39 -12.89 15.58 11.72
CA ASN A 39 -13.54 16.68 11.00
C ASN A 39 -13.33 16.59 9.46
N ILE A 40 -13.22 15.39 8.90
CA ILE A 40 -13.06 15.19 7.45
C ILE A 40 -14.05 14.16 6.91
N ASP A 41 -14.30 14.21 5.60
CA ASP A 41 -15.11 13.23 4.88
C ASP A 41 -14.63 11.79 5.12
N ASP A 42 -15.56 10.88 5.43
CA ASP A 42 -15.27 9.49 5.80
C ASP A 42 -14.39 8.77 4.77
N LYS A 43 -14.58 9.04 3.47
CA LYS A 43 -13.77 8.41 2.42
C LYS A 43 -12.32 8.86 2.49
N VAL A 44 -12.09 10.15 2.75
CA VAL A 44 -10.75 10.69 2.90
C VAL A 44 -10.10 10.16 4.18
N GLN A 45 -10.87 10.05 5.27
CA GLN A 45 -10.38 9.45 6.51
C GLN A 45 -9.93 8.00 6.31
N ASN A 46 -10.74 7.20 5.62
CA ASN A 46 -10.40 5.81 5.28
C ASN A 46 -9.16 5.71 4.40
N LEU A 47 -9.03 6.57 3.37
CA LEU A 47 -7.82 6.64 2.55
C LEU A 47 -6.59 7.04 3.37
N ALA A 48 -6.73 7.95 4.33
CA ALA A 48 -5.64 8.35 5.22
C ALA A 48 -5.20 7.19 6.14
N LEU A 49 -6.14 6.42 6.69
CA LEU A 49 -5.85 5.20 7.46
C LEU A 49 -5.10 4.16 6.61
N ASN A 50 -5.57 3.92 5.39
CA ASN A 50 -4.91 3.01 4.44
C ASN A 50 -3.50 3.50 4.08
N THR A 51 -3.33 4.79 3.83
CA THR A 51 -2.04 5.44 3.56
C THR A 51 -1.09 5.28 4.74
N LEU A 52 -1.56 5.45 5.97
CA LEU A 52 -0.73 5.28 7.17
C LEU A 52 -0.22 3.85 7.31
N ASN A 53 -1.08 2.87 7.02
CA ASN A 53 -0.70 1.46 7.03
C ASN A 53 0.27 1.11 5.90
N ALA A 54 0.03 1.64 4.69
CA ALA A 54 0.95 1.47 3.56
C ALA A 54 2.32 2.06 3.85
N LEU A 55 2.40 3.24 4.48
CA LEU A 55 3.66 3.88 4.86
C LEU A 55 4.51 2.98 5.76
N LYS A 56 3.89 2.38 6.79
CA LYS A 56 4.59 1.46 7.70
C LYS A 56 5.12 0.23 6.94
N ARG A 57 4.31 -0.31 6.04
CA ARG A 57 4.66 -1.51 5.26
C ARG A 57 5.73 -1.24 4.21
N SER A 58 5.66 -0.13 3.47
CA SER A 58 6.67 0.22 2.47
C SER A 58 8.01 0.60 3.10
N VAL A 59 8.02 1.20 4.29
CA VAL A 59 9.26 1.42 5.06
C VAL A 59 9.87 0.10 5.50
N LYS A 60 9.06 -0.88 5.95
CA LYS A 60 9.54 -2.23 6.31
C LYS A 60 10.08 -2.99 5.09
N ALA A 61 9.34 -2.99 3.99
CA ALA A 61 9.66 -3.74 2.77
C ALA A 61 10.81 -3.11 1.96
N GLY A 62 11.02 -1.80 2.10
CA GLY A 62 12.01 -1.05 1.34
C GLY A 62 11.53 -0.62 -0.04
N PRO A 63 12.39 0.04 -0.84
CA PRO A 63 12.03 0.55 -2.15
C PRO A 63 11.86 -0.57 -3.18
N ARG A 64 10.82 -0.47 -4.02
CA ARG A 64 10.65 -1.32 -5.20
C ARG A 64 11.60 -0.94 -6.33
N TYR A 65 11.91 -1.91 -7.18
CA TYR A 65 12.69 -1.71 -8.41
C TYR A 65 11.83 -1.54 -9.67
N THR A 66 10.52 -1.80 -9.57
CA THR A 66 9.57 -1.73 -10.68
C THR A 66 8.40 -0.82 -10.33
N ILE A 67 7.93 -0.07 -11.33
CA ILE A 67 6.71 0.72 -11.20
C ILE A 67 5.49 -0.20 -11.03
N PRO A 68 4.45 0.22 -10.30
CA PRO A 68 3.23 -0.58 -10.17
C PRO A 68 2.56 -0.82 -11.51
N ALA A 69 2.15 -2.07 -11.76
CA ALA A 69 1.35 -2.43 -12.92
C ALA A 69 -0.09 -1.90 -12.78
N ARG A 70 -0.81 -1.82 -13.90
CA ARG A 70 -2.20 -1.32 -13.90
C ARG A 70 -3.10 -2.16 -12.99
N GLU A 71 -2.91 -3.48 -13.03
CA GLU A 71 -3.67 -4.44 -12.23
C GLU A 71 -3.42 -4.24 -10.74
N GLU A 72 -2.18 -3.90 -10.35
CA GLU A 72 -1.86 -3.55 -8.97
C GLU A 72 -2.57 -2.26 -8.56
N ILE A 73 -2.53 -1.22 -9.39
CA ILE A 73 -3.18 0.06 -9.11
C ILE A 73 -4.69 -0.13 -8.95
N ASP A 74 -5.33 -0.86 -9.87
CA ASP A 74 -6.75 -1.14 -9.83
C ASP A 74 -7.11 -1.97 -8.59
N ALA A 75 -6.31 -2.98 -8.25
CA ALA A 75 -6.52 -3.78 -7.04
C ALA A 75 -6.39 -2.93 -5.76
N LEU A 76 -5.37 -2.08 -5.67
CA LEU A 76 -5.14 -1.19 -4.53
C LEU A 76 -6.31 -0.23 -4.31
N LEU A 77 -6.76 0.45 -5.37
CA LEU A 77 -7.82 1.46 -5.29
C LEU A 77 -9.21 0.84 -5.08
N THR A 78 -9.43 -0.39 -5.51
CA THR A 78 -10.69 -1.13 -5.29
C THR A 78 -10.70 -1.98 -4.03
N GLY A 79 -9.58 -2.03 -3.29
CA GLY A 79 -9.45 -2.87 -2.09
C GLY A 79 -9.41 -4.37 -2.37
N LYS A 80 -9.14 -4.78 -3.62
CA LYS A 80 -8.97 -6.18 -4.00
C LYS A 80 -7.56 -6.65 -3.67
N LYS A 81 -7.43 -7.93 -3.31
CA LYS A 81 -6.13 -8.60 -3.23
C LYS A 81 -5.82 -9.26 -4.56
N LEU A 82 -4.55 -9.21 -4.95
CA LEU A 82 -4.07 -9.98 -6.09
C LEU A 82 -3.76 -11.40 -5.61
N THR A 83 -3.90 -12.36 -6.51
CA THR A 83 -3.48 -13.74 -6.25
C THR A 83 -2.49 -14.20 -7.31
N THR A 84 -1.60 -15.11 -6.92
CA THR A 84 -0.68 -15.78 -7.82
C THR A 84 -0.48 -17.22 -7.37
N ILE A 85 -0.05 -18.08 -8.27
CA ILE A 85 0.18 -19.50 -8.00
C ILE A 85 1.68 -19.72 -7.83
N VAL A 86 2.06 -20.36 -6.72
CA VAL A 86 3.41 -20.84 -6.45
C VAL A 86 3.44 -22.36 -6.64
N PHE A 87 4.39 -22.84 -7.43
CA PHE A 87 4.57 -24.27 -7.69
C PHE A 87 5.70 -24.84 -6.84
N PHE A 88 5.47 -26.01 -6.27
CA PHE A 88 6.45 -26.77 -5.48
C PHE A 88 7.16 -27.83 -6.34
N LEU A 89 8.23 -28.40 -5.78
CA LEU A 89 9.05 -29.40 -6.48
C LEU A 89 8.35 -30.74 -6.68
N ASP A 90 7.27 -31.01 -5.95
CA ASP A 90 6.45 -32.22 -6.04
C ASP A 90 5.24 -32.05 -6.98
N GLU A 91 5.27 -31.02 -7.85
CA GLU A 91 4.21 -30.66 -8.79
C GLU A 91 2.90 -30.18 -8.14
N THR A 92 2.89 -30.01 -6.81
CA THR A 92 1.77 -29.34 -6.11
C THR A 92 1.87 -27.82 -6.27
N PHE A 93 0.79 -27.12 -5.96
CA PHE A 93 0.74 -25.67 -6.03
C PHE A 93 -0.08 -25.07 -4.90
N GLU A 94 0.24 -23.83 -4.55
CA GLU A 94 -0.53 -23.00 -3.63
C GLU A 94 -0.89 -21.67 -4.28
N GLU A 95 -2.11 -21.22 -4.04
CA GLU A 95 -2.53 -19.87 -4.41
C GLU A 95 -2.25 -18.93 -3.23
N ILE A 96 -1.39 -17.95 -3.45
CA ILE A 96 -1.03 -16.94 -2.45
C ILE A 96 -1.64 -15.60 -2.80
N THR A 97 -2.11 -14.88 -1.78
CA THR A 97 -2.56 -13.49 -1.91
C THR A 97 -1.41 -12.52 -1.70
N TYR A 98 -1.31 -11.48 -2.52
CA TYR A 98 -0.29 -10.45 -2.36
C TYR A 98 -0.86 -9.06 -2.63
N ASP A 99 -0.09 -8.05 -2.21
CA ASP A 99 -0.26 -6.66 -2.62
C ASP A 99 1.09 -6.03 -2.96
N MET A 100 1.08 -4.74 -3.31
CA MET A 100 2.26 -4.00 -3.78
C MET A 100 3.47 -4.03 -2.83
N THR A 101 3.26 -4.35 -1.55
CA THR A 101 4.31 -4.34 -0.51
C THR A 101 4.69 -5.73 -0.01
N THR A 102 4.00 -6.79 -0.45
CA THR A 102 4.31 -8.17 -0.07
C THR A 102 5.68 -8.56 -0.64
N THR A 103 6.60 -8.97 0.23
CA THR A 103 7.91 -9.49 -0.18
C THR A 103 7.85 -11.00 -0.38
N VAL A 104 8.85 -11.56 -1.07
CA VAL A 104 9.00 -13.03 -1.17
C VAL A 104 9.14 -13.67 0.21
N ALA A 105 9.79 -13.00 1.15
CA ALA A 105 9.90 -13.49 2.52
C ALA A 105 8.53 -13.58 3.21
N ASP A 106 7.67 -12.55 3.05
CA ASP A 106 6.31 -12.58 3.62
C ASP A 106 5.41 -13.65 2.94
N ALA A 107 5.73 -14.07 1.72
CA ALA A 107 4.95 -15.05 0.96
C ALA A 107 5.33 -16.51 1.25
N VAL A 108 6.49 -16.73 1.88
CA VAL A 108 7.01 -18.07 2.21
C VAL A 108 6.74 -18.43 3.68
N GLU A 109 6.46 -17.45 4.54
CA GLU A 109 6.01 -17.64 5.93
C GLU A 109 4.53 -18.08 6.02
#